data_AF-A0A1H4YJZ6-F1
#
_entry.id   AF-A0A1H4YJZ6-F1
#
_cell.length_a   1.000
_cell.length_b   1.000
_cell.length_c   1.000
_cell.angle_alpha   90.00
_cell.angle_beta   90.00
_cell.angle_gamma   90.00
#
_symmetry.space_group_name_H-M   'P 1'
#
loop_
_entity.id
_entity.type
_entity.pdbx_description
1 polymer ?
#
loop_
_entity_poly.entity_id
_entity_poly.type
_entity_poly.pdbx_seq_one_letter_code
_entity_poly.pdbx_strand_id
1 'polypeptide(L)'
;MSGNYLPRNPLAEWVGRVALKLMGWRIEGELPKLDKFVVIGAHHTSNWDFVIFIAVKFVLRLNARWFGKHTVFNWPFGGLMRLWGGIPIYRERQGNTVEQAVQAFRDGLK
;
A
#
# COMPACT_ATOMS: atom_id res chain seq x y z
N MET A 1 -2.07 19.66 -7.17
CA MET A 1 -1.50 18.76 -6.13
C MET A 1 -1.51 17.37 -6.73
N SER A 2 -0.34 16.71 -6.86
CA SER A 2 -0.27 15.40 -7.50
C SER A 2 -1.18 14.42 -6.76
N GLY A 3 -1.98 13.64 -7.49
CA GLY A 3 -2.94 12.67 -6.94
C GLY A 3 -2.31 11.55 -6.10
N ASN A 4 -0.99 11.56 -5.94
CA ASN A 4 -0.19 10.59 -5.21
C ASN A 4 -0.11 10.86 -3.71
N TYR A 5 -0.63 11.99 -3.21
CA TYR A 5 -0.61 12.31 -1.78
C TYR A 5 -2.02 12.51 -1.22
N LEU A 6 -2.27 11.85 -0.08
CA LEU A 6 -3.46 12.02 0.74
C LEU A 6 -3.39 13.35 1.52
N PRO A 7 -4.53 13.93 1.93
CA PRO A 7 -4.55 15.07 2.84
C PRO A 7 -3.83 14.75 4.16
N ARG A 8 -3.41 15.79 4.87
CA ARG A 8 -2.67 15.64 6.13
C ARG A 8 -3.54 14.94 7.17
N ASN A 9 -3.01 13.87 7.78
CA ASN A 9 -3.64 13.19 8.90
C ASN A 9 -2.59 13.03 10.02
N PRO A 10 -2.54 13.96 10.99
CA PRO A 10 -1.51 13.98 12.03
C PRO A 10 -1.46 12.69 12.86
N LEU A 11 -2.61 12.07 13.12
CA LEU A 11 -2.69 10.83 13.88
C LEU A 11 -2.06 9.68 13.11
N ALA A 12 -2.44 9.51 11.83
CA ALA A 12 -1.87 8.45 10.99
C ALA A 12 -0.36 8.65 10.80
N GLU A 13 0.09 9.87 10.52
CA GLU A 13 1.51 10.21 10.42
C GLU A 13 2.26 9.89 11.73
N TRP A 14 1.69 10.22 12.89
CA TRP A 14 2.30 9.92 14.18
C TRP A 14 2.40 8.41 14.43
N VAL A 15 1.31 7.66 14.20
CA VAL A 15 1.31 6.19 14.31
C VAL A 15 2.38 5.59 13.41
N GLY A 16 2.46 6.04 12.15
CA GLY A 16 3.47 5.57 11.21
C GLY A 16 4.90 5.87 11.69
N ARG A 17 5.18 7.08 12.19
CA ARG A 17 6.50 7.45 12.71
C ARG A 17 6.89 6.62 13.93
N VAL A 18 5.95 6.40 14.86
CA VAL A 18 6.19 5.57 16.04
C VAL A 18 6.45 4.13 15.64
N ALA A 19 5.64 3.55 14.75
CA ALA A 19 5.83 2.18 14.28
C ALA A 19 7.20 1.98 13.61
N LEU A 20 7.60 2.88 12.69
CA LEU A 20 8.91 2.80 12.06
C LEU A 20 10.05 2.94 13.07
N LYS A 21 9.94 3.87 14.03
CA LYS A 21 10.95 4.06 15.07
C LYS A 21 11.10 2.81 15.95
N LEU A 22 10.00 2.20 16.37
CA LEU A 22 10.01 0.99 17.20
C LEU A 22 10.59 -0.22 16.45
N MET A 23 10.37 -0.30 15.14
CA MET A 23 10.93 -1.35 14.30
C MET A 23 12.36 -1.05 13.80
N GLY A 24 12.94 0.11 14.15
CA GLY A 24 14.29 0.50 13.73
C GLY A 24 14.42 0.99 12.29
N TRP A 25 13.31 1.33 11.62
CA TRP A 25 13.30 1.75 10.23
C TRP A 25 13.41 3.27 10.06
N ARG A 26 14.06 3.68 8.97
CA ARG A 26 14.15 5.07 8.49
C ARG A 26 13.73 5.12 7.04
N ILE A 27 13.18 6.26 6.63
CA ILE A 27 12.82 6.52 5.23
C ILE A 27 13.91 7.42 4.65
N GLU A 28 14.51 7.00 3.55
CA GLU A 28 15.53 7.75 2.83
C GLU A 28 15.14 7.89 1.36
N GLY A 29 15.51 9.03 0.76
CA GLY A 29 15.19 9.35 -0.63
C GLY A 29 13.82 10.02 -0.83
N GLU A 30 13.49 10.23 -2.11
CA GLU A 30 12.26 10.87 -2.55
C GLU A 30 11.53 10.00 -3.57
N LEU A 31 10.21 10.14 -3.64
CA LEU A 31 9.43 9.49 -4.69
C LEU A 31 9.62 10.21 -6.03
N PRO A 32 9.56 9.48 -7.16
CA PRO A 32 9.64 10.09 -8.47
C PRO A 32 8.47 11.07 -8.65
N LYS A 33 8.74 12.22 -9.27
CA LYS A 33 7.76 13.27 -9.59
C LYS A 33 6.91 12.87 -10.82
N LEU A 34 6.36 11.66 -10.79
CA LEU A 34 5.49 11.09 -11.82
C LEU A 34 4.06 11.06 -11.29
N ASP A 35 3.08 11.38 -12.14
CA ASP A 35 1.67 11.38 -11.73
C ASP A 35 1.13 9.98 -11.41
N LYS A 36 1.77 8.93 -11.95
CA LYS A 36 1.36 7.54 -11.75
C LYS A 36 2.53 6.61 -12.00
N PHE A 37 2.82 5.73 -11.04
CA PHE A 37 3.92 4.78 -11.13
C PHE A 37 3.63 3.54 -10.29
N VAL A 38 4.42 2.49 -10.51
CA VAL A 38 4.37 1.24 -9.74
C VAL A 38 5.64 1.17 -8.89
N VAL A 39 5.48 0.86 -7.60
CA VAL A 39 6.59 0.59 -6.68
C VAL A 39 6.64 -0.89 -6.39
N ILE A 40 7.84 -1.46 -6.46
CA ILE A 40 8.08 -2.86 -6.13
C ILE A 40 8.68 -2.91 -4.72
N GLY A 41 7.98 -3.53 -3.79
CA GLY A 41 8.51 -3.89 -2.47
C GLY A 41 8.98 -5.35 -2.50
N ALA A 42 10.29 -5.58 -2.50
CA ALA A 42 10.89 -6.91 -2.48
C ALA A 42 12.24 -6.87 -1.72
N HIS A 43 12.73 -7.97 -1.14
CA HIS A 43 12.10 -9.30 -0.99
C HIS A 43 11.17 -9.31 0.24
N HIS A 44 10.06 -10.05 0.19
CA HIS A 44 9.21 -10.21 1.38
C HIS A 44 9.78 -11.27 2.30
N THR A 45 10.07 -10.88 3.54
CA THR A 45 10.56 -11.77 4.60
C THR A 45 9.42 -12.25 5.50
N SER A 46 8.40 -11.43 5.72
CA SER A 46 7.28 -11.77 6.62
C SER A 46 6.07 -10.85 6.42
N ASN A 47 4.96 -11.15 7.09
CA ASN A 47 3.80 -10.25 7.10
C ASN A 47 4.10 -8.86 7.72
N TRP A 48 5.21 -8.70 8.46
CA TRP A 48 5.63 -7.40 8.98
C TRP A 48 6.06 -6.42 7.90
N ASP A 49 6.45 -6.90 6.71
CA ASP A 49 6.74 -6.05 5.55
C ASP A 49 5.51 -5.19 5.20
N PHE A 50 4.31 -5.73 5.38
CA PHE A 50 3.06 -5.00 5.17
C PHE A 50 2.84 -3.90 6.21
N VAL A 51 3.16 -4.17 7.49
CA VAL A 51 3.05 -3.16 8.56
C VAL A 51 4.02 -2.01 8.30
N ILE A 52 5.25 -2.31 7.88
CA ILE A 52 6.24 -1.31 7.48
C ILE A 52 5.71 -0.49 6.29
N PHE A 53 5.17 -1.15 5.26
CA PHE A 53 4.56 -0.47 4.11
C PHE A 53 3.44 0.50 4.52
N ILE A 54 2.52 0.08 5.39
CA ILE A 54 1.43 0.94 5.87
C ILE A 54 1.98 2.12 6.68
N ALA A 55 2.99 1.90 7.53
CA ALA A 55 3.64 2.95 8.28
C ALA A 55 4.30 3.99 7.34
N VAL A 56 5.04 3.54 6.32
CA VAL A 56 5.62 4.40 5.29
C VAL A 56 4.54 5.18 4.54
N LYS A 57 3.46 4.49 4.12
CA LYS A 57 2.29 5.12 3.46
C LYS A 57 1.71 6.24 4.31
N PHE A 58 1.58 6.06 5.63
CA PHE A 58 1.08 7.10 6.51
C PHE A 58 2.04 8.28 6.65
N VAL A 59 3.33 8.01 6.91
CA VAL A 59 4.34 9.07 7.11
C VAL A 59 4.52 9.93 5.86
N LEU A 60 4.57 9.29 4.69
CA LEU A 60 4.71 9.97 3.40
C LEU A 60 3.37 10.41 2.82
N ARG A 61 2.25 10.14 3.50
CA ARG A 61 0.88 10.42 3.04
C ARG A 61 0.60 9.87 1.65
N LEU A 62 1.10 8.70 1.31
CA LEU A 62 0.97 8.18 -0.04
C LEU A 62 -0.47 7.78 -0.32
N ASN A 63 -0.99 8.18 -1.46
CA ASN A 63 -2.17 7.58 -2.07
C ASN A 63 -1.82 6.26 -2.79
N ALA A 64 -0.95 5.46 -2.16
CA ALA A 64 -0.54 4.16 -2.69
C ALA A 64 -1.66 3.14 -2.54
N ARG A 65 -1.89 2.35 -3.59
CA ARG A 65 -2.67 1.11 -3.52
C ARG A 65 -1.75 -0.08 -3.60
N TRP A 66 -2.19 -1.19 -3.03
CA TRP A 66 -1.39 -2.40 -2.93
C TRP A 66 -2.26 -3.61 -3.19
N PHE A 67 -1.62 -4.68 -3.64
CA PHE A 67 -2.30 -5.91 -3.94
C PHE A 67 -2.10 -6.93 -2.83
N GLY A 68 -3.18 -7.58 -2.40
CA GLY A 68 -3.14 -8.59 -1.34
C GLY A 68 -3.93 -9.83 -1.71
N LYS A 69 -3.63 -10.97 -1.09
CA LYS A 69 -4.44 -12.19 -1.25
C LYS A 69 -5.88 -11.90 -0.81
N HIS A 70 -6.88 -12.32 -1.60
CA HIS A 70 -8.29 -12.06 -1.31
C HIS A 70 -8.71 -12.43 0.14
N THR A 71 -8.10 -13.45 0.73
CA THR A 71 -8.41 -13.90 2.11
C THR A 71 -8.13 -12.86 3.18
N VAL A 72 -7.18 -11.94 2.96
CA VAL A 72 -6.86 -10.84 3.88
C VAL A 72 -7.99 -9.79 3.90
N PHE A 73 -8.85 -9.81 2.87
CA PHE A 73 -10.00 -8.92 2.73
C PHE A 73 -11.30 -9.49 3.30
N ASN A 74 -11.24 -10.66 3.93
CA ASN A 74 -12.36 -11.26 4.64
C ASN A 74 -12.53 -10.63 6.03
N TRP A 75 -13.72 -10.79 6.62
CA TRP A 75 -13.97 -10.36 7.99
C TRP A 75 -12.99 -11.04 8.96
N PRO A 76 -12.44 -10.33 9.97
CA PRO A 76 -12.80 -8.98 10.43
C PRO A 76 -12.03 -7.82 9.78
N PHE A 77 -10.88 -8.09 9.14
CA PHE A 77 -9.98 -7.02 8.68
C PHE A 77 -10.33 -6.46 7.30
N GLY A 78 -11.29 -7.06 6.59
CA GLY A 78 -11.62 -6.70 5.22
C GLY A 78 -11.95 -5.24 4.95
N GLY A 79 -12.71 -4.59 5.84
CA GLY A 79 -13.02 -3.16 5.71
C GLY A 79 -11.77 -2.30 5.83
N LEU A 80 -10.92 -2.61 6.82
CA LEU A 80 -9.68 -1.89 7.10
C LEU A 80 -8.68 -2.00 5.94
N MET A 81 -8.52 -3.20 5.38
CA MET A 81 -7.60 -3.43 4.27
C MET A 81 -8.02 -2.66 3.01
N ARG A 82 -9.32 -2.57 2.73
CA ARG A 82 -9.85 -1.76 1.63
C ARG A 82 -9.66 -0.27 1.90
N LEU A 83 -9.91 0.18 3.13
CA LEU A 83 -9.70 1.59 3.54
C LEU A 83 -8.24 2.02 3.38
N TRP A 84 -7.29 1.12 3.64
CA TRP A 84 -5.86 1.36 3.42
C TRP A 84 -5.42 1.22 1.96
N GLY A 85 -6.35 1.08 1.01
CA GLY A 85 -6.07 1.02 -0.43
C GLY A 85 -5.70 -0.36 -0.94
N GLY A 86 -6.07 -1.42 -0.22
CA GLY A 86 -5.81 -2.79 -0.62
C GLY A 86 -6.76 -3.28 -1.71
N ILE A 87 -6.20 -3.99 -2.69
CA ILE A 87 -6.91 -4.59 -3.82
C ILE A 87 -6.79 -6.12 -3.70
N PRO A 88 -7.92 -6.85 -3.60
CA PRO A 88 -7.88 -8.30 -3.51
C PRO A 88 -7.43 -8.90 -4.85
N ILE A 89 -6.48 -9.82 -4.79
CA ILE A 89 -6.11 -10.71 -5.91
C ILE A 89 -6.64 -12.11 -5.63
N TYR A 90 -7.29 -12.66 -6.65
CA TYR A 90 -7.71 -14.06 -6.71
C TYR A 90 -6.66 -14.87 -7.48
N ARG A 91 -5.97 -15.76 -6.77
CA ARG A 91 -4.87 -16.59 -7.31
C ARG A 91 -5.34 -17.96 -7.78
N GLU A 92 -6.60 -18.32 -7.52
CA GLU A 92 -7.17 -19.62 -7.90
C GLU A 92 -7.42 -19.80 -9.41
N ARG A 93 -7.29 -18.74 -10.22
CA ARG A 93 -7.36 -18.82 -11.69
C ARG A 93 -6.02 -18.43 -12.28
N GLN A 94 -5.33 -19.39 -12.90
CA GLN A 94 -4.05 -19.16 -13.58
C GLN A 94 -4.22 -18.05 -14.66
N GLY A 95 -3.26 -17.12 -14.74
CA GLY A 95 -3.22 -16.04 -15.74
C GLY A 95 -3.75 -14.67 -15.29
N ASN A 96 -4.55 -14.59 -14.24
CA ASN A 96 -5.36 -13.38 -14.00
C ASN A 96 -4.65 -12.26 -13.18
N THR A 97 -3.51 -12.54 -12.53
CA THR A 97 -2.92 -11.57 -11.57
C THR A 97 -2.28 -10.36 -12.24
N VAL A 98 -1.51 -10.59 -13.31
CA VAL A 98 -0.85 -9.49 -14.05
C VAL A 98 -1.90 -8.67 -14.78
N GLU A 99 -2.88 -9.32 -15.41
CA GLU A 99 -4.01 -8.64 -16.07
C GLU A 99 -4.82 -7.80 -15.09
N GLN A 100 -5.16 -8.33 -13.90
CA GLN A 100 -5.80 -7.55 -12.82
C GLN A 100 -4.96 -6.33 -12.42
N ALA A 101 -3.64 -6.48 -12.30
CA ALA A 101 -2.76 -5.37 -11.94
C ALA A 101 -2.72 -4.30 -13.04
N VAL A 102 -2.63 -4.71 -14.31
CA VAL A 102 -2.67 -3.81 -15.47
C VAL A 102 -4.01 -3.10 -15.57
N GLN A 103 -5.11 -3.81 -15.36
CA GLN A 103 -6.46 -3.24 -15.41
C GLN A 103 -6.66 -2.22 -14.28
N ALA A 104 -6.31 -2.59 -13.04
CA ALA A 104 -6.38 -1.71 -11.89
C ALA A 104 -5.52 -0.45 -12.08
N PHE A 105 -4.33 -0.62 -12.67
CA PHE A 105 -3.50 0.51 -13.07
C PHE A 105 -4.25 1.37 -14.08
N ARG A 106 -4.69 0.83 -15.23
CA ARG A 106 -5.37 1.58 -16.31
C ARG A 106 -6.60 2.35 -15.84
N ASP A 107 -7.50 1.72 -15.10
CA ASP A 107 -8.79 2.30 -14.69
C ASP A 107 -8.68 3.46 -13.71
N GLY A 108 -7.45 3.80 -13.32
CA GLY A 108 -7.18 4.88 -12.39
C GLY A 108 -7.79 4.52 -11.04
N LEU A 109 -7.39 3.35 -10.51
CA LEU A 109 -7.51 2.95 -9.11
C LEU A 109 -8.62 3.73 -8.37
N LYS A 110 -9.89 3.44 -8.71
CA LYS A 110 -11.09 4.09 -8.13
C LYS A 110 -11.38 3.54 -6.74
#